data_AF-A0A090F5K0-F1
#
_entry.id   AF-A0A090F5K0-F1
#
_cell.length_a   1.000
_cell.length_b   1.000
_cell.length_c   1.000
_cell.angle_alpha   90.00
_cell.angle_beta   90.00
_cell.angle_gamma   90.00
#
_symmetry.space_group_name_H-M   'P 1'
#
loop_
_entity.id
_entity.type
_entity.pdbx_description
1 polymer ?
#
loop_
_entity_poly.entity_id
_entity_poly.type
_entity_poly.pdbx_seq_one_letter_code
_entity_poly.pdbx_strand_id
1 'polypeptide(L)' 'MFHGMAENDSDCRAVLQMIRTTIEEHCPPGVLMSEEQVNGHYGPTLLDEAEALSVAIVATVERLSFDGMTKPPAPSIKP' A
#
# COMPACT_ATOMS: atom_id res chain seq x y z
N MET A 1 26.79 -9.53 23.61
CA MET A 1 25.99 -10.14 22.52
C MET A 1 25.03 -9.07 22.00
N PHE A 2 25.48 -8.21 21.06
CA PHE A 2 24.66 -7.16 20.43
C PHE A 2 24.79 -7.16 18.91
N HIS A 3 25.32 -8.24 18.32
CA HIS A 3 25.70 -8.31 16.91
C HIS A 3 24.54 -8.75 15.98
N GLY A 4 23.31 -8.90 16.49
CA GLY A 4 22.18 -9.46 15.72
C GLY A 4 20.97 -8.55 15.48
N MET A 5 20.94 -7.34 16.03
CA MET A 5 19.79 -6.43 15.85
C MET A 5 19.93 -5.51 14.63
N ALA A 6 21.13 -5.00 14.33
CA ALA A 6 21.34 -4.02 13.28
C ALA A 6 21.15 -4.58 11.85
N GLU A 7 21.50 -5.85 11.62
CA GLU A 7 21.36 -6.46 10.28
C GLU A 7 19.88 -6.72 9.92
N ASN A 8 19.06 -7.10 10.90
CA ASN A 8 17.63 -7.27 10.70
C ASN A 8 16.95 -5.94 10.34
N ASP A 9 17.37 -4.83 10.95
CA ASP A 9 16.78 -3.51 10.64
C ASP A 9 17.11 -3.06 9.21
N SER A 10 18.34 -3.29 8.72
CA SER A 10 18.71 -2.96 7.33
C SER A 10 17.97 -3.82 6.32
N ASP A 11 17.83 -5.12 6.59
CA ASP A 11 17.10 -6.03 5.72
C ASP A 11 15.60 -5.68 5.71
N CYS A 12 15.02 -5.36 6.86
CA CYS A 12 13.64 -4.90 6.95
C CYS A 12 13.42 -3.59 6.17
N ARG A 13 14.35 -2.62 6.25
CA ARG A 13 14.28 -1.40 5.42
C ARG A 13 14.33 -1.73 3.93
N ALA A 14 15.22 -2.62 3.51
CA ALA A 14 15.32 -3.03 2.11
C ALA A 14 14.04 -3.72 1.63
N VAL A 15 13.43 -4.56 2.46
CA VAL A 15 12.15 -5.23 2.17
C VAL A 15 11.02 -4.21 2.04
N LEU A 16 10.90 -3.25 2.96
CA LEU A 16 9.88 -2.19 2.89
C LEU A 16 10.05 -1.33 1.63
N GLN A 17 11.28 -0.98 1.28
CA GLN A 17 11.58 -0.23 0.06
C GLN A 17 11.20 -1.03 -1.19
N MET A 18 11.47 -2.33 -1.23
CA MET A 18 11.08 -3.20 -2.35
C MET A 18 9.54 -3.22 -2.54
N ILE A 19 8.79 -3.35 -1.44
CA ILE A 19 7.32 -3.32 -1.47
C ILE A 19 6.84 -1.96 -1.98
N ARG A 20 7.41 -0.87 -1.45
CA ARG A 20 7.05 0.49 -1.83
C ARG A 20 7.24 0.74 -3.33
N THR A 21 8.41 0.42 -3.85
CA THR A 21 8.71 0.53 -5.29
C THR A 21 7.71 -0.29 -6.12
N THR A 22 7.41 -1.51 -5.69
CA THR A 22 6.45 -2.38 -6.40
C THR A 22 5.06 -1.74 -6.47
N ILE A 23 4.59 -1.14 -5.37
CA ILE A 23 3.29 -0.45 -5.35
C ILE A 23 3.32 0.81 -6.21
N GLU A 24 4.39 1.60 -6.16
CA GLU A 24 4.53 2.80 -7.00
C GLU A 24 4.56 2.45 -8.49
N GLU A 25 5.15 1.32 -8.87
CA GLU A 25 5.23 0.86 -10.27
C GLU A 25 3.91 0.27 -10.79
N HIS A 26 3.15 -0.42 -9.95
CA HIS A 26 2.00 -1.21 -10.39
C HIS A 26 0.64 -0.67 -9.96
N CYS A 27 0.57 0.13 -8.91
CA CYS A 27 -0.69 0.65 -8.41
C CYS A 27 -0.97 2.07 -8.95
N PRO A 28 -2.25 2.48 -9.01
CA PRO A 28 -2.59 3.83 -9.47
C PRO A 28 -1.89 4.94 -8.67
N PRO A 29 -1.68 6.13 -9.25
CA PRO A 29 -1.13 7.28 -8.53
C PRO A 29 -1.94 7.62 -7.27
N GLY A 30 -1.24 8.01 -6.20
CA GLY A 30 -1.86 8.40 -4.93
C GLY A 30 -2.24 7.24 -4.01
N VAL A 31 -1.84 6.01 -4.33
CA VAL A 31 -1.99 4.85 -3.45
C VAL A 31 -1.09 4.95 -2.22
N LEU A 32 0.16 5.39 -2.41
CA LEU A 32 1.13 5.56 -1.33
C LEU A 32 1.33 7.01 -0.95
N MET A 33 1.47 7.23 0.35
CA MET A 33 1.90 8.51 0.94
C MET A 33 3.43 8.57 0.90
N SER A 34 4.01 9.78 0.83
CA SER A 34 5.46 9.98 0.95
C SER A 34 5.98 9.51 2.33
N GLU A 35 7.28 9.21 2.46
CA GLU A 35 7.86 8.74 3.73
C GLU A 35 7.65 9.77 4.85
N GLU A 36 7.75 11.06 4.53
CA GLU A 36 7.51 12.15 5.47
C GLU A 36 6.05 12.17 5.95
N GLN A 37 5.11 11.89 5.05
CA GLN A 37 3.70 11.77 5.40
C GLN A 37 3.44 10.52 6.25
N VAL A 38 4.03 9.37 5.89
CA VAL A 38 3.93 8.14 6.71
C VAL A 38 4.45 8.41 8.12
N ASN A 39 5.62 9.04 8.25
CA ASN A 39 6.21 9.39 9.53
C ASN A 39 5.33 10.34 10.36
N GLY A 40 4.63 11.27 9.69
CA GLY A 40 3.71 12.20 10.34
C GLY A 40 2.36 11.59 10.75
N HIS A 41 1.91 10.53 10.07
CA HIS A 41 0.59 9.91 10.30
C HIS A 41 0.65 8.64 11.15
N TYR A 42 1.68 7.80 10.98
CA TYR A 42 1.83 6.51 11.65
C TYR A 42 3.00 6.54 12.64
N GLY A 43 4.16 7.02 12.20
CA GLY A 43 5.38 7.10 13.01
C GLY A 43 6.62 6.67 12.21
N PRO A 44 7.83 6.85 12.78
CA PRO A 44 9.09 6.65 12.05
C PRO A 44 9.66 5.21 12.14
N THR A 45 8.95 4.27 12.79
CA THR A 45 9.46 2.90 12.95
C THR A 45 9.15 2.03 11.73
N LEU A 46 9.87 0.91 11.60
CA LEU A 46 9.62 -0.09 10.54
C LEU A 46 8.18 -0.62 10.58
N LEU A 47 7.63 -0.77 11.78
CA LEU A 47 6.27 -1.26 11.96
C LEU A 47 5.25 -0.22 11.51
N ASP A 48 5.50 1.07 11.79
CA ASP A 48 4.63 2.17 11.37
C ASP A 48 4.57 2.28 9.84
N GLU A 49 5.72 2.15 9.16
CA GLU A 49 5.76 2.12 7.69
C GLU A 49 5.05 0.87 7.13
N ALA A 50 5.26 -0.30 7.74
CA ALA A 50 4.57 -1.53 7.33
C ALA A 50 3.04 -1.44 7.49
N GLU A 51 2.57 -0.79 8.57
CA GLU A 51 1.15 -0.53 8.79
C GLU A 51 0.58 0.38 7.70
N ALA A 52 1.27 1.49 7.40
CA ALA A 52 0.86 2.42 6.35
C ALA A 52 0.76 1.75 4.98
N LEU A 53 1.74 0.92 4.61
CA LEU A 53 1.71 0.13 3.37
C LEU A 53 0.52 -0.84 3.36
N SER A 54 0.24 -1.50 4.49
CA SER A 54 -0.87 -2.45 4.61
C SER A 54 -2.22 -1.76 4.39
N VAL A 55 -2.43 -0.61 5.01
CA VAL A 55 -3.65 0.20 4.84
C VAL A 55 -3.81 0.67 3.40
N ALA A 56 -2.73 1.15 2.77
CA ALA A 56 -2.75 1.61 1.38
C ALA A 56 -3.13 0.49 0.39
N ILE A 57 -2.59 -0.71 0.58
CA ILE A 57 -2.91 -1.88 -0.25
C ILE A 57 -4.40 -2.25 -0.10
N VAL A 58 -4.89 -2.38 1.14
CA VAL A 58 -6.30 -2.74 1.40
C VAL A 58 -7.24 -1.73 0.77
N ALA A 59 -7.05 -0.43 1.03
CA ALA A 59 -7.86 0.63 0.47
C ALA A 59 -7.86 0.63 -1.07
N THR A 60 -6.74 0.23 -1.67
CA THR A 60 -6.63 0.12 -3.14
C THR A 60 -7.36 -1.10 -3.69
N VAL A 61 -7.21 -2.26 -3.04
CA VAL A 61 -7.94 -3.48 -3.41
C VAL A 61 -9.45 -3.26 -3.28
N GLU A 62 -9.91 -2.59 -2.24
CA GLU A 62 -11.32 -2.25 -2.06
C GLU A 62 -11.83 -1.38 -3.21
N ARG A 63 -11.15 -0.27 -3.53
CA ARG A 63 -11.53 0.59 -4.66
C ARG A 63 -11.62 -0.17 -5.99
N LEU A 64 -10.61 -0.97 -6.31
CA LEU A 64 -10.58 -1.76 -7.55
C LEU A 64 -11.70 -2.81 -7.59
N SER A 65 -12.03 -3.40 -6.44
CA SER A 65 -13.12 -4.38 -6.34
C SER A 65 -14.49 -3.75 -6.55
N PHE A 66 -14.66 -2.48 -6.16
CA PHE A 66 -15.90 -1.72 -6.40
C PHE A 66 -15.99 -1.17 -7.83
N ASP A 67 -14.89 -0.67 -8.41
CA ASP A 67 -14.87 -0.17 -9.80
C ASP A 67 -15.07 -1.28 -10.85
N GLY A 68 -14.71 -2.53 -10.53
CA GLY A 68 -15.00 -3.70 -11.37
C GLY A 68 -16.50 -4.03 -11.51
N MET A 69 -17.34 -3.49 -10.62
CA MET A 69 -18.80 -3.66 -10.65
C MET A 69 -19.43 -2.63 -11.58
N THR A 70 -19.06 -2.65 -12.87
CA THR A 70 -19.83 -1.88 -13.87
C THR A 70 -21.28 -2.34 -13.83
N LYS A 71 -22.19 -1.42 -13.51
CA LYS A 71 -23.64 -1.65 -13.49
C LYS A 71 -24.04 -2.40 -14.77
N PRO A 72 -24.72 -3.56 -14.69
CA PRO A 72 -25.16 -4.25 -15.89
C PRO A 72 -25.96 -3.26 -16.75
N PRO A 73 -25.74 -3.23 -18.08
CA PRO A 73 -26.50 -2.34 -18.95
C PRO A 73 -27.99 -2.54 -18.69
N ALA A 74 -28.71 -1.43 -18.52
CA ALA A 74 -30.12 -1.46 -18.22
C ALA A 74 -30.84 -2.42 -19.19
N PRO A 75 -31.77 -3.27 -18.70
CA PRO A 75 -32.50 -4.17 -19.58
C PRO A 75 -33.11 -3.36 -20.72
N SER A 76 -32.70 -3.64 -21.95
CA SER A 76 -33.25 -2.99 -23.13
C SER A 76 -34.68 -3.51 -23.30
N ILE A 77 -35.65 -2.80 -22.73
CA ILE A 77 -37.07 -3.09 -22.95
C ILE A 77 -37.36 -2.73 -24.41
N LYS A 78 -37.44 -3.74 -25.27
CA LYS A 78 -37.99 -3.57 -26.63
C LYS A 78 -39.51 -3.70 -26.55
N PRO A 79 -40.26 -2.88 -27.30
CA PRO A 79 -41.73 -2.89 -27.31
C PRO A 79 -42.31 -4.18 -27.87
#